data_AF-A0A963PLQ4-F1
#
_entry.id   AF-A0A963PLQ4-F1
#
_cell.length_a   1.000
_cell.length_b   1.000
_cell.length_c   1.000
_cell.angle_alpha   90.00
_cell.angle_beta   90.00
_cell.angle_gamma   90.00
#
_symmetry.space_group_name_H-M   'P 1'
#
loop_
_entity.id
_entity.type
_entity.pdbx_description
1 polymer ?
#
loop_
_entity_poly.entity_id
_entity_poly.type
_entity_poly.pdbx_seq_one_letter_code
_entity_poly.pdbx_strand_id
1 'polypeptide(L)'
;MNAPLPSLASPASHAPPTVNAAPRLREIPYNYTSFSDREIVIRLLGEPVWERLNWLRNERQTGRSARMLYEVLGDIWVVQRNPYLQDDLLDNPRRRAALIEALHHRLREVQARRRPETGAERDDAVGELLSAATRAVDDFARRFDEVAALRRRATRALRRVTAKDNIKYDGLSRVSHVTDATDWRVEYPFVVLTPDTEAETAGLVAACIELGLTIIPRGGGTGYTGGAIPLTWRSAVINTEKLEAMSEVEHVRLPGLEQPV
;
A
#
# COMPACT_ATOMS: atom_id res chain seq x y z
N MET A 1 -51.74 -35.91 -9.77
CA MET A 1 -52.28 -34.99 -8.74
C MET A 1 -51.10 -34.33 -8.05
N ASN A 2 -50.77 -33.12 -8.49
CA ASN A 2 -49.75 -32.26 -7.88
C ASN A 2 -50.42 -31.47 -6.76
N ALA A 3 -50.00 -31.67 -5.52
CA ALA A 3 -50.28 -30.76 -4.42
C ALA A 3 -48.97 -30.03 -4.09
N PRO A 4 -48.90 -28.69 -4.16
CA PRO A 4 -47.73 -27.96 -3.71
C PRO A 4 -47.73 -27.87 -2.18
N LEU A 5 -46.60 -28.23 -1.57
CA LEU A 5 -46.37 -28.02 -0.14
C LEU A 5 -46.08 -26.53 0.13
N PRO A 6 -46.53 -25.96 1.25
CA PRO A 6 -46.41 -24.55 1.56
C PRO A 6 -44.96 -24.15 1.89
N SER A 7 -44.54 -23.01 1.32
CA SER A 7 -43.27 -22.32 1.57
C SER A 7 -43.05 -22.08 3.07
N LEU A 8 -42.03 -22.70 3.64
CA LEU A 8 -41.53 -22.35 4.98
C LEU A 8 -40.96 -20.94 4.95
N ALA A 9 -41.55 -20.05 5.75
CA ALA A 9 -41.06 -18.70 5.94
C ALA A 9 -39.63 -18.70 6.51
N SER A 10 -38.74 -17.97 5.85
CA SER A 10 -37.37 -17.72 6.31
C SER A 10 -37.40 -16.99 7.67
N PRO A 11 -36.66 -17.43 8.70
CA PRO A 11 -36.57 -16.67 9.94
C PRO A 11 -35.80 -15.36 9.67
N ALA A 12 -36.32 -14.28 10.23
CA ALA A 12 -35.85 -12.92 10.04
C ALA A 12 -34.34 -12.78 10.34
N SER A 13 -33.60 -12.30 9.33
CA SER A 13 -32.24 -11.80 9.46
C SER A 13 -32.19 -10.68 10.49
N HIS A 14 -31.58 -10.95 11.64
CA HIS A 14 -31.13 -9.90 12.56
C HIS A 14 -29.94 -9.18 11.91
N ALA A 15 -30.23 -8.17 11.07
CA ALA A 15 -29.23 -7.22 10.63
C ALA A 15 -28.86 -6.32 11.82
N PRO A 16 -27.56 -6.14 12.15
CA PRO A 16 -27.16 -5.15 13.14
C PRO A 16 -27.58 -3.76 12.66
N PRO A 17 -27.83 -2.81 13.58
CA PRO A 17 -28.33 -1.48 13.21
C PRO A 17 -27.33 -0.81 12.27
N THR A 18 -27.79 -0.50 11.06
CA THR A 18 -27.06 0.35 10.13
C THR A 18 -26.94 1.72 10.78
N VAL A 19 -25.76 2.03 11.31
CA VAL A 19 -25.41 3.39 11.69
C VAL A 19 -25.51 4.22 10.41
N ASN A 20 -26.57 5.02 10.34
CA ASN A 20 -26.83 5.93 9.24
C ASN A 20 -25.81 7.08 9.32
N ALA A 21 -24.54 6.78 9.02
CA ALA A 21 -23.52 7.77 8.79
C ALA A 21 -23.68 8.23 7.34
N ALA A 22 -24.27 9.41 7.14
CA ALA A 22 -24.12 10.12 5.88
C ALA A 22 -22.63 10.04 5.47
N PRO A 23 -22.30 9.64 4.22
CA PRO A 23 -20.92 9.47 3.82
C PRO A 23 -20.22 10.80 4.07
N ARG A 24 -19.25 10.81 4.99
CA ARG A 24 -18.38 11.96 5.20
C ARG A 24 -17.80 12.31 3.84
N LEU A 25 -18.18 13.48 3.31
CA LEU A 25 -17.60 13.99 2.06
C LEU A 25 -16.08 13.99 2.21
N ARG A 26 -15.42 13.17 1.41
CA ARG A 26 -13.96 13.10 1.33
C ARG A 26 -13.47 14.36 0.63
N GLU A 27 -12.49 15.03 1.23
CA GLU A 27 -11.83 16.20 0.63
C GLU A 27 -10.69 15.76 -0.29
N ILE A 28 -10.01 14.66 0.06
CA ILE A 28 -8.98 14.04 -0.78
C ILE A 28 -9.64 13.19 -1.88
N PRO A 29 -9.45 13.51 -3.17
CA PRO A 29 -10.03 12.75 -4.26
C PRO A 29 -9.35 11.38 -4.40
N TYR A 30 -10.05 10.45 -5.07
CA TYR A 30 -9.56 9.10 -5.39
C TYR A 30 -9.17 8.23 -4.19
N ASN A 31 -9.53 8.62 -2.97
CA ASN A 31 -9.29 7.80 -1.79
C ASN A 31 -10.34 6.68 -1.68
N TYR A 32 -10.00 5.51 -2.24
CA TYR A 32 -10.75 4.26 -2.09
C TYR A 32 -10.24 3.38 -0.93
N THR A 33 -9.37 3.91 -0.08
CA THR A 33 -8.78 3.16 1.05
C THR A 33 -9.54 3.40 2.35
N SER A 34 -9.29 2.55 3.35
CA SER A 34 -9.84 2.73 4.71
C SER A 34 -9.23 3.94 5.44
N PHE A 35 -8.13 4.51 4.96
CA PHE A 35 -7.50 5.69 5.57
C PHE A 35 -8.41 6.92 5.44
N SER A 36 -8.59 7.63 6.55
CA SER A 36 -9.18 8.95 6.62
C SER A 36 -8.28 10.00 5.98
N ASP A 37 -8.87 11.15 5.62
CA ASP A 37 -8.09 12.25 5.02
C ASP A 37 -7.04 12.77 6.01
N ARG A 38 -7.35 12.75 7.32
CA ARG A 38 -6.38 13.01 8.40
C ARG A 38 -5.18 12.08 8.31
N GLU A 39 -5.42 10.77 8.25
CA GLU A 39 -4.33 9.79 8.22
C GLU A 39 -3.46 9.93 6.96
N ILE A 40 -4.07 10.23 5.81
CA ILE A 40 -3.32 10.49 4.58
C ILE A 40 -2.46 11.74 4.72
N VAL A 41 -3.02 12.85 5.20
CA VAL A 41 -2.24 14.08 5.41
C VAL A 41 -1.09 13.85 6.38
N ILE A 42 -1.33 13.16 7.50
CA ILE A 42 -0.28 12.86 8.48
C ILE A 42 0.82 11.99 7.86
N ARG A 43 0.45 10.99 7.06
CA ARG A 43 1.42 10.07 6.45
C ARG A 43 2.23 10.73 5.34
N LEU A 44 1.66 11.70 4.62
CA LEU A 44 2.34 12.41 3.54
C LEU A 44 3.11 13.65 4.02
N LEU A 45 2.55 14.41 4.96
CA LEU A 45 3.04 15.74 5.35
C LEU A 45 3.46 15.83 6.82
N GLY A 46 3.05 14.89 7.67
CA GLY A 46 3.30 14.89 9.11
C GLY A 46 2.17 15.51 9.94
N GLU A 47 2.12 15.14 11.21
CA GLU A 47 1.12 15.61 12.18
C GLU A 47 1.14 17.14 12.41
N PRO A 48 2.30 17.82 12.53
CA PRO A 48 2.33 19.28 12.67
C PRO A 48 1.65 20.02 11.51
N VAL A 49 1.72 19.47 10.30
CA VAL A 49 1.13 20.06 9.10
C VAL A 49 -0.38 19.86 9.08
N TRP A 50 -0.87 18.72 9.57
CA TRP A 50 -2.32 18.49 9.75
C TRP A 50 -2.95 19.50 10.72
N GLU A 51 -2.30 19.78 11.85
CA GLU A 51 -2.81 20.75 12.82
C GLU A 51 -2.87 22.17 12.23
N ARG A 52 -1.84 22.59 11.48
CA ARG A 52 -1.90 23.85 10.72
C ARG A 52 -3.02 23.89 9.70
N LEU A 53 -3.22 22.81 8.95
CA LEU A 53 -4.29 22.73 7.96
C LEU A 53 -5.67 22.87 8.62
N ASN A 54 -5.87 22.24 9.79
CA ASN A 54 -7.10 22.40 10.56
C ASN A 54 -7.32 23.83 11.06
N TRP A 55 -6.25 24.48 11.55
CA TRP A 55 -6.29 25.87 11.96
C TRP A 55 -6.70 26.78 10.79
N LEU A 56 -6.04 26.65 9.63
CA LEU A 56 -6.38 27.40 8.40
C LEU A 56 -7.82 27.15 7.92
N ARG A 57 -8.34 25.92 8.12
CA ARG A 57 -9.72 25.58 7.75
C ARG A 57 -10.75 26.32 8.60
N ASN A 58 -10.45 26.55 9.88
CA ASN A 58 -11.35 27.26 10.79
C ASN A 58 -11.45 28.76 10.48
N GLU A 59 -10.46 29.34 9.80
CA GLU A 59 -10.46 30.75 9.38
C GLU A 59 -11.39 31.04 8.18
N ARG A 60 -12.04 30.03 7.57
CA ARG A 60 -13.12 30.12 6.56
C ARG A 60 -12.86 31.00 5.31
N GLN A 61 -11.61 31.28 4.95
CA GLN A 61 -11.30 32.18 3.81
C GLN A 61 -10.85 31.51 2.50
N THR A 62 -10.48 30.21 2.45
CA THR A 62 -9.83 29.62 1.24
C THR A 62 -10.29 28.20 0.90
N GLY A 63 -11.42 28.05 0.21
CA GLY A 63 -11.87 26.74 -0.30
C GLY A 63 -11.09 26.24 -1.53
N ARG A 64 -10.75 27.12 -2.47
CA ARG A 64 -10.12 26.72 -3.74
C ARG A 64 -8.66 26.26 -3.55
N SER A 65 -7.87 26.97 -2.75
CA SER A 65 -6.47 26.61 -2.46
C SER A 65 -6.36 25.30 -1.67
N ALA A 66 -7.26 25.09 -0.70
CA ALA A 66 -7.33 23.84 0.04
C ALA A 66 -7.69 22.65 -0.88
N ARG A 67 -8.68 22.83 -1.77
CA ARG A 67 -9.03 21.82 -2.78
C ARG A 67 -7.84 21.45 -3.66
N MET A 68 -7.11 22.44 -4.18
CA MET A 68 -5.93 22.20 -5.02
C MET A 68 -4.84 21.41 -4.28
N LEU A 69 -4.61 21.71 -3.00
CA LEU A 69 -3.70 20.94 -2.17
C LEU A 69 -4.18 19.48 -2.00
N TYR A 70 -5.45 19.27 -1.68
CA TYR A 70 -6.01 17.93 -1.55
C TYR A 70 -5.96 17.14 -2.87
N GLU A 71 -6.12 17.79 -4.01
CA GLU A 71 -5.90 17.18 -5.33
C GLU A 71 -4.45 16.71 -5.50
N VAL A 72 -3.44 17.51 -5.10
CA VAL A 72 -2.03 17.08 -5.10
C VAL A 72 -1.83 15.85 -4.21
N LEU A 73 -2.36 15.87 -2.99
CA LEU A 73 -2.23 14.77 -2.05
C LEU A 73 -2.94 13.50 -2.54
N GLY A 74 -4.11 13.66 -3.17
CA GLY A 74 -4.87 12.58 -3.78
C GLY A 74 -4.13 11.92 -4.93
N ASP A 75 -3.51 12.72 -5.81
CA ASP A 75 -2.70 12.22 -6.93
C ASP A 75 -1.45 11.43 -6.44
N ILE A 76 -0.79 11.90 -5.37
CA ILE A 76 0.30 11.13 -4.73
C ILE A 76 -0.25 9.83 -4.14
N TRP A 77 -1.33 9.93 -3.36
CA TRP A 77 -1.89 8.81 -2.62
C TRP A 77 -2.39 7.69 -3.54
N VAL A 78 -3.13 8.03 -4.60
CA VAL A 78 -3.67 7.05 -5.54
C VAL A 78 -2.57 6.24 -6.21
N VAL A 79 -1.44 6.88 -6.54
CA VAL A 79 -0.28 6.19 -7.12
C VAL A 79 0.43 5.34 -6.06
N GLN A 80 0.62 5.85 -4.84
CA GLN A 80 1.23 5.06 -3.76
C GLN A 80 0.40 3.82 -3.41
N ARG A 81 -0.93 3.87 -3.59
CA ARG A 81 -1.86 2.80 -3.25
C ARG A 81 -2.31 1.95 -4.44
N ASN A 82 -1.67 2.11 -5.60
CA ASN A 82 -1.99 1.33 -6.79
C ASN A 82 -0.70 0.82 -7.49
N PRO A 83 -0.33 -0.45 -7.28
CA PRO A 83 0.83 -1.05 -7.93
C PRO A 83 0.79 -0.96 -9.47
N TYR A 84 -0.38 -1.00 -10.10
CA TYR A 84 -0.49 -0.86 -11.55
C TYR A 84 -0.13 0.54 -12.03
N LEU A 85 -0.52 1.59 -11.30
CA LEU A 85 -0.09 2.96 -11.61
C LEU A 85 1.40 3.14 -11.34
N GLN A 86 1.95 2.52 -10.30
CA GLN A 86 3.40 2.55 -10.05
C GLN A 86 4.18 1.92 -11.19
N ASP A 87 3.78 0.73 -11.63
CA ASP A 87 4.43 0.01 -12.72
C ASP A 87 4.34 0.80 -14.03
N ASP A 88 3.16 1.31 -14.37
CA ASP A 88 2.97 2.18 -15.56
C ASP A 88 3.88 3.41 -15.53
N LEU A 89 4.00 4.09 -14.39
CA LEU A 89 4.84 5.29 -14.26
C LEU A 89 6.34 4.96 -14.20
N LEU A 90 6.71 3.77 -13.72
CA LEU A 90 8.10 3.27 -13.80
C LEU A 90 8.50 2.95 -15.25
N ASP A 91 7.58 2.40 -16.03
CA ASP A 91 7.81 2.00 -17.42
C ASP A 91 7.68 3.18 -18.41
N ASN A 92 6.99 4.27 -18.01
CA ASN A 92 6.76 5.44 -18.86
C ASN A 92 7.34 6.74 -18.26
N PRO A 93 8.66 7.00 -18.41
CA PRO A 93 9.32 8.17 -17.81
C PRO A 93 8.73 9.52 -18.21
N ARG A 94 8.20 9.65 -19.44
CA ARG A 94 7.54 10.88 -19.91
C ARG A 94 6.23 11.14 -19.18
N ARG A 95 5.42 10.09 -18.96
CA ARG A 95 4.16 10.19 -18.21
C ARG A 95 4.42 10.52 -16.75
N ARG A 96 5.45 9.89 -16.15
CA ARG A 96 5.95 10.21 -14.82
C ARG A 96 6.37 11.68 -14.70
N ALA A 97 7.17 12.19 -15.63
CA ALA A 97 7.60 13.59 -15.62
C ALA A 97 6.41 14.56 -15.76
N ALA A 98 5.45 14.26 -16.65
CA ALA A 98 4.25 15.08 -16.82
C ALA A 98 3.38 15.13 -15.55
N LEU A 99 3.21 14.00 -14.84
CA LEU A 99 2.50 13.97 -13.56
C LEU A 99 3.22 14.84 -12.52
N ILE A 100 4.53 14.63 -12.32
CA ILE A 100 5.31 15.39 -11.33
C ILE A 100 5.26 16.89 -11.61
N GLU A 101 5.41 17.30 -12.87
CA GLU A 101 5.31 18.71 -13.27
C GLU A 101 3.92 19.29 -13.02
N ALA A 102 2.85 18.53 -13.28
CA ALA A 102 1.49 18.94 -12.97
C ALA A 102 1.27 19.17 -11.46
N LEU A 103 1.85 18.32 -10.60
CA LEU A 103 1.78 18.48 -9.15
C LEU A 103 2.51 19.76 -8.70
N HIS A 104 3.73 19.99 -9.18
CA HIS A 104 4.46 21.24 -8.89
C HIS A 104 3.74 22.47 -9.42
N HIS A 105 3.18 22.42 -10.62
CA HIS A 105 2.38 23.51 -11.19
C HIS A 105 1.22 23.88 -10.27
N ARG A 106 0.45 22.88 -9.81
CA ARG A 106 -0.69 23.10 -8.91
C ARG A 106 -0.24 23.75 -7.59
N LEU A 107 0.91 23.35 -7.04
CA LEU A 107 1.47 23.99 -5.84
C LEU A 107 1.91 25.44 -6.09
N ARG A 108 2.51 25.74 -7.26
CA ARG A 108 2.85 27.12 -7.66
C ARG A 108 1.61 28.01 -7.80
N GLU A 109 0.51 27.48 -8.33
CA GLU A 109 -0.75 28.22 -8.38
C GLU A 109 -1.32 28.53 -6.99
N VAL A 110 -1.15 27.63 -6.01
CA VAL A 110 -1.53 27.91 -4.62
C VAL A 110 -0.63 28.98 -4.01
N GLN A 111 0.69 28.90 -4.24
CA GLN A 111 1.66 29.90 -3.81
C GLN A 111 1.35 31.29 -4.39
N ALA A 112 0.97 31.38 -5.67
CA ALA A 112 0.62 32.64 -6.33
C ALA A 112 -0.65 33.30 -5.77
N ARG A 113 -1.47 32.57 -5.00
CA ARG A 113 -2.70 33.07 -4.36
C ARG A 113 -2.52 33.50 -2.91
N ARG A 114 -1.29 33.42 -2.39
CA ARG A 114 -0.95 33.94 -1.07
C ARG A 114 -1.16 35.46 -1.05
N ARG A 115 -1.62 35.95 0.10
CA ARG A 115 -1.96 37.37 0.34
C ARG A 115 -1.27 37.82 1.62
N PRO A 116 0.04 38.11 1.57
CA PRO A 116 0.81 38.50 2.75
C PRO A 116 0.21 39.73 3.45
N GLU A 117 -0.46 40.61 2.71
CA GLU A 117 -1.18 41.77 3.23
C GLU A 117 -2.40 41.46 4.12
N THR A 118 -2.90 40.22 4.15
CA THR A 118 -4.11 39.83 4.91
C THR A 118 -3.84 39.18 6.27
N GLY A 119 -2.58 39.05 6.68
CA GLY A 119 -2.18 38.54 7.99
C GLY A 119 -0.92 37.68 7.93
N ALA A 120 0.15 38.13 8.60
CA ALA A 120 1.46 37.49 8.57
C ALA A 120 1.42 36.03 9.07
N GLU A 121 0.74 35.78 10.19
CA GLU A 121 0.62 34.43 10.78
C GLU A 121 -0.03 33.42 9.83
N ARG A 122 -1.09 33.84 9.12
CA ARG A 122 -1.77 33.01 8.13
C ARG A 122 -0.89 32.75 6.92
N ASP A 123 -0.21 33.78 6.42
CA ASP A 123 0.69 33.64 5.28
C ASP A 123 1.87 32.70 5.58
N ASP A 124 2.40 32.77 6.79
CA ASP A 124 3.43 31.85 7.29
C ASP A 124 2.89 30.42 7.36
N ALA A 125 1.69 30.21 7.92
CA ALA A 125 1.07 28.89 7.98
C ALA A 125 0.83 28.27 6.59
N VAL A 126 0.40 29.08 5.60
CA VAL A 126 0.25 28.62 4.21
C VAL A 126 1.63 28.32 3.58
N GLY A 127 2.64 29.15 3.84
CA GLY A 127 3.99 28.93 3.35
C GLY A 127 4.61 27.62 3.85
N GLU A 128 4.37 27.28 5.12
CA GLU A 128 4.82 26.03 5.69
C GLU A 128 4.09 24.81 5.13
N LEU A 129 2.78 24.92 4.92
CA LEU A 129 1.97 23.88 4.27
C LEU A 129 2.47 23.60 2.85
N LEU A 130 2.75 24.65 2.07
CA LEU A 130 3.29 24.53 0.71
C LEU A 130 4.70 23.96 0.69
N SER A 131 5.53 24.32 1.66
CA SER A 131 6.88 23.75 1.80
C SER A 131 6.81 22.25 2.09
N ALA A 132 5.90 21.83 2.98
CA ALA A 132 5.68 20.42 3.27
C ALA A 132 5.13 19.66 2.05
N ALA A 133 4.14 20.22 1.35
CA ALA A 133 3.57 19.61 0.15
C ALA A 133 4.59 19.51 -0.98
N THR A 134 5.44 20.52 -1.16
CA THR A 134 6.53 20.49 -2.16
C THR A 134 7.51 19.37 -1.86
N ARG A 135 7.95 19.24 -0.60
CA ARG A 135 8.78 18.10 -0.17
C ARG A 135 8.11 16.76 -0.44
N ALA A 136 6.81 16.63 -0.17
CA ALA A 136 6.08 15.38 -0.46
C ALA A 136 6.07 15.03 -1.96
N VAL A 137 5.94 16.02 -2.84
CA VAL A 137 6.06 15.82 -4.31
C VAL A 137 7.49 15.41 -4.69
N ASP A 138 8.50 16.07 -4.14
CA ASP A 138 9.91 15.75 -4.40
C ASP A 138 10.26 14.33 -3.93
N ASP A 139 9.79 13.95 -2.74
CA ASP A 139 9.98 12.61 -2.17
C ASP A 139 9.28 11.55 -3.02
N PHE A 140 8.05 11.84 -3.45
CA PHE A 140 7.30 10.99 -4.38
C PHE A 140 8.05 10.80 -5.71
N ALA A 141 8.63 11.87 -6.28
CA ALA A 141 9.43 11.80 -7.49
C ALA A 141 10.69 10.94 -7.30
N ARG A 142 11.49 11.22 -6.25
CA ARG A 142 12.72 10.48 -5.94
C ARG A 142 12.45 8.99 -5.72
N ARG A 143 11.29 8.66 -5.17
CA ARG A 143 10.92 7.27 -4.90
C ARG A 143 10.92 6.38 -6.15
N PHE A 144 10.51 6.88 -7.29
CA PHE A 144 10.55 6.08 -8.52
C PHE A 144 11.98 5.66 -8.87
N ASP A 145 12.94 6.56 -8.70
CA ASP A 145 14.34 6.27 -9.00
C ASP A 145 14.95 5.31 -7.97
N GLU A 146 14.59 5.45 -6.69
CA GLU A 146 14.94 4.49 -5.64
C GLU A 146 14.42 3.08 -5.95
N VAL A 147 13.13 2.96 -6.32
CA VAL A 147 12.50 1.68 -6.65
C VAL A 147 13.16 1.08 -7.89
N ALA A 148 13.39 1.87 -8.95
CA ALA A 148 14.06 1.38 -10.16
C ALA A 148 15.49 0.90 -9.86
N ALA A 149 16.25 1.63 -9.05
CA ALA A 149 17.59 1.21 -8.62
C ALA A 149 17.55 -0.07 -7.80
N LEU A 150 16.61 -0.19 -6.86
CA LEU A 150 16.43 -1.39 -6.06
C LEU A 150 16.01 -2.58 -6.91
N ARG A 151 15.08 -2.43 -7.87
CA ARG A 151 14.68 -3.48 -8.83
C ARG A 151 15.87 -4.02 -9.61
N ARG A 152 16.74 -3.14 -10.13
CA ARG A 152 17.96 -3.55 -10.85
C ARG A 152 18.91 -4.38 -9.97
N ARG A 153 19.17 -3.93 -8.74
CA ARG A 153 20.05 -4.65 -7.79
C ARG A 153 19.43 -5.99 -7.39
N ALA A 154 18.15 -5.98 -7.01
CA ALA A 154 17.43 -7.16 -6.56
C ALA A 154 17.31 -8.22 -7.66
N THR A 155 16.95 -7.83 -8.88
CA THR A 155 16.90 -8.75 -10.03
C THR A 155 18.26 -9.41 -10.27
N ARG A 156 19.36 -8.66 -10.18
CA ARG A 156 20.70 -9.22 -10.36
C ARG A 156 21.07 -10.23 -9.27
N ALA A 157 20.75 -9.94 -8.02
CA ALA A 157 21.06 -10.81 -6.89
C ALA A 157 20.19 -12.08 -6.92
N LEU A 158 18.88 -11.92 -7.03
CA LEU A 158 17.90 -13.00 -6.92
C LEU A 158 17.94 -13.97 -8.10
N ARG A 159 18.25 -13.51 -9.33
CA ARG A 159 18.38 -14.37 -10.51
C ARG A 159 19.54 -15.38 -10.44
N ARG A 160 20.45 -15.24 -9.47
CA ARG A 160 21.50 -16.22 -9.21
C ARG A 160 20.99 -17.42 -8.41
N VAL A 161 19.85 -17.26 -7.75
CA VAL A 161 19.29 -18.25 -6.84
C VAL A 161 18.04 -18.91 -7.45
N THR A 162 17.19 -18.12 -8.12
CA THR A 162 15.93 -18.61 -8.67
C THR A 162 15.70 -18.16 -10.12
N ALA A 163 14.76 -18.81 -10.79
CA ALA A 163 14.35 -18.43 -12.14
C ALA A 163 13.78 -16.99 -12.19
N LYS A 164 13.94 -16.31 -13.33
CA LYS A 164 13.45 -14.93 -13.51
C LYS A 164 11.96 -14.82 -13.20
N ASP A 165 11.18 -15.81 -13.63
CA ASP A 165 9.73 -15.79 -13.48
C ASP A 165 9.29 -16.00 -12.03
N ASN A 166 10.18 -16.41 -11.12
CA ASN A 166 9.90 -16.49 -9.68
C ASN A 166 10.11 -15.15 -8.95
N ILE A 167 10.55 -14.10 -9.66
CA ILE A 167 10.80 -12.77 -9.10
C ILE A 167 9.72 -11.82 -9.61
N LYS A 168 8.67 -11.65 -8.81
CA LYS A 168 7.46 -10.93 -9.22
C LYS A 168 7.46 -9.49 -8.70
N TYR A 169 7.53 -8.54 -9.62
CA TYR A 169 7.37 -7.11 -9.34
C TYR A 169 6.02 -6.55 -9.76
N ASP A 170 5.21 -7.34 -10.46
CA ASP A 170 3.96 -6.93 -11.07
C ASP A 170 2.86 -6.63 -10.05
N GLY A 171 1.91 -5.80 -10.48
CA GLY A 171 0.78 -5.38 -9.66
C GLY A 171 -0.07 -6.55 -9.14
N LEU A 172 -0.32 -7.59 -9.93
CA LEU A 172 -1.17 -8.71 -9.51
C LEU A 172 -0.54 -9.45 -8.33
N SER A 173 0.72 -9.85 -8.47
CA SER A 173 1.45 -10.54 -7.40
C SER A 173 1.51 -9.68 -6.15
N ARG A 174 1.83 -8.39 -6.27
CA ARG A 174 1.91 -7.48 -5.11
C ARG A 174 0.56 -7.25 -4.43
N VAL A 175 -0.53 -7.16 -5.20
CA VAL A 175 -1.89 -7.00 -4.67
C VAL A 175 -2.36 -8.26 -3.95
N SER A 176 -2.11 -9.46 -4.49
CA SER A 176 -2.53 -10.72 -3.86
C SER A 176 -1.78 -11.03 -2.55
N HIS A 177 -0.65 -10.35 -2.30
CA HIS A 177 0.20 -10.60 -1.13
C HIS A 177 0.29 -9.38 -0.18
N VAL A 178 -0.60 -8.40 -0.33
CA VAL A 178 -0.64 -7.18 0.50
C VAL A 178 -1.32 -7.39 1.86
N THR A 179 -2.13 -8.44 1.99
CA THR A 179 -2.95 -8.69 3.19
C THR A 179 -3.08 -10.19 3.48
N ASP A 180 -3.34 -10.54 4.73
CA ASP A 180 -3.88 -11.85 5.12
C ASP A 180 -5.42 -11.77 5.31
N ALA A 181 -6.02 -12.74 6.02
CA ALA A 181 -7.46 -12.82 6.25
C ALA A 181 -8.03 -11.68 7.11
N THR A 182 -7.19 -10.81 7.67
CA THR A 182 -7.64 -9.58 8.35
C THR A 182 -8.11 -8.49 7.39
N ASP A 183 -7.79 -8.61 6.10
CA ASP A 183 -8.02 -7.59 5.06
C ASP A 183 -7.28 -6.25 5.31
N TRP A 184 -6.34 -6.22 6.25
CA TRP A 184 -5.58 -5.04 6.63
C TRP A 184 -4.45 -4.74 5.63
N ARG A 185 -4.56 -3.63 4.89
CA ARG A 185 -3.62 -3.26 3.81
C ARG A 185 -2.72 -2.10 4.23
N VAL A 186 -1.58 -2.39 4.84
CA VAL A 186 -0.67 -1.34 5.33
C VAL A 186 0.28 -0.84 4.24
N GLU A 187 1.06 -1.71 3.62
CA GLU A 187 1.98 -1.42 2.52
C GLU A 187 1.95 -2.52 1.46
N TYR A 188 2.31 -2.19 0.23
CA TYR A 188 2.56 -3.20 -0.81
C TYR A 188 3.99 -3.73 -0.71
N PRO A 189 4.22 -5.03 -0.91
CA PRO A 189 5.57 -5.55 -0.92
C PRO A 189 6.35 -5.00 -2.12
N PHE A 190 7.67 -4.87 -1.98
CA PHE A 190 8.54 -4.47 -3.09
C PHE A 190 8.64 -5.59 -4.14
N VAL A 191 8.73 -6.84 -3.68
CA VAL A 191 8.82 -8.03 -4.53
C VAL A 191 8.11 -9.21 -3.88
N VAL A 192 7.51 -10.08 -4.70
CA VAL A 192 7.04 -11.40 -4.28
C VAL A 192 7.94 -12.45 -4.92
N LEU A 193 8.44 -13.39 -4.12
CA LEU A 193 9.34 -14.46 -4.53
C LEU A 193 8.60 -15.79 -4.43
N THR A 194 8.61 -16.57 -5.51
CA THR A 194 7.86 -17.85 -5.60
C THR A 194 8.82 -19.00 -5.95
N PRO A 195 9.69 -19.45 -5.03
CA PRO A 195 10.65 -20.53 -5.30
C PRO A 195 9.97 -21.79 -5.86
N ASP A 196 10.69 -22.55 -6.68
CA ASP A 196 10.27 -23.88 -7.16
C ASP A 196 10.64 -24.98 -6.17
N THR A 197 11.72 -24.79 -5.41
CA THR A 197 12.29 -25.80 -4.53
C THR A 197 12.72 -25.22 -3.20
N GLU A 198 12.72 -26.04 -2.15
CA GLU A 198 13.17 -25.65 -0.81
C GLU A 198 14.63 -25.17 -0.82
N ALA A 199 15.47 -25.76 -1.67
CA ALA A 199 16.90 -25.46 -1.79
C ALA A 199 17.17 -23.98 -2.17
N GLU A 200 16.24 -23.31 -2.84
CA GLU A 200 16.37 -21.90 -3.20
C GLU A 200 16.18 -20.96 -2.00
N THR A 201 15.44 -21.40 -0.97
CA THR A 201 14.96 -20.55 0.14
C THR A 201 16.09 -19.86 0.87
N ALA A 202 17.15 -20.59 1.23
CA ALA A 202 18.29 -20.04 1.95
C ALA A 202 19.00 -18.94 1.14
N GLY A 203 19.18 -19.15 -0.16
CA GLY A 203 19.79 -18.16 -1.05
C GLY A 203 18.91 -16.92 -1.24
N LEU A 204 17.59 -17.09 -1.31
CA LEU A 204 16.64 -15.98 -1.42
C LEU A 204 16.65 -15.13 -0.15
N VAL A 205 16.64 -15.77 1.03
CA VAL A 205 16.75 -15.09 2.32
C VAL A 205 18.05 -14.30 2.42
N ALA A 206 19.19 -14.92 2.10
CA ALA A 206 20.49 -14.24 2.12
C ALA A 206 20.52 -13.03 1.19
N ALA A 207 20.04 -13.17 -0.05
CA ALA A 207 19.98 -12.06 -1.00
C ALA A 207 19.05 -10.93 -0.52
N CYS A 208 17.90 -11.25 0.09
CA CYS A 208 17.00 -10.25 0.66
C CYS A 208 17.64 -9.48 1.83
N ILE A 209 18.40 -10.16 2.69
CA ILE A 209 19.15 -9.53 3.79
C ILE A 209 20.20 -8.55 3.22
N GLU A 210 20.99 -8.97 2.24
CA GLU A 210 21.99 -8.10 1.57
C GLU A 210 21.36 -6.87 0.92
N LEU A 211 20.13 -7.00 0.39
CA LEU A 211 19.38 -5.91 -0.21
C LEU A 211 18.70 -4.99 0.82
N GLY A 212 18.73 -5.35 2.12
CA GLY A 212 18.06 -4.63 3.20
C GLY A 212 16.53 -4.71 3.13
N LEU A 213 16.00 -5.84 2.67
CA LEU A 213 14.57 -6.10 2.58
C LEU A 213 14.05 -6.79 3.84
N THR A 214 12.92 -6.35 4.38
CA THR A 214 12.15 -7.09 5.37
C THR A 214 11.57 -8.35 4.72
N ILE A 215 11.84 -9.52 5.29
CA ILE A 215 11.38 -10.80 4.74
C ILE A 215 10.09 -11.22 5.42
N ILE A 216 9.10 -11.62 4.62
CA ILE A 216 7.80 -12.08 5.09
C ILE A 216 7.56 -13.47 4.47
N PRO A 217 7.73 -14.56 5.24
CA PRO A 217 7.32 -15.88 4.77
C PRO A 217 5.79 -15.97 4.72
N ARG A 218 5.24 -16.55 3.66
CA ARG A 218 3.79 -16.61 3.47
C ARG A 218 3.38 -17.89 2.73
N GLY A 219 2.47 -18.65 3.32
CA GLY A 219 1.69 -19.69 2.62
C GLY A 219 0.42 -19.09 2.00
N GLY A 220 -0.74 -19.73 2.20
CA GLY A 220 -2.02 -19.22 1.65
C GLY A 220 -2.53 -17.89 2.23
N GLY A 221 -1.86 -17.31 3.24
CA GLY A 221 -2.21 -15.99 3.77
C GLY A 221 -3.52 -15.94 4.55
N THR A 222 -3.93 -17.04 5.18
CA THR A 222 -5.20 -17.18 5.91
C THR A 222 -5.11 -16.79 7.39
N GLY A 223 -4.00 -16.20 7.83
CA GLY A 223 -3.82 -15.74 9.22
C GLY A 223 -4.77 -14.59 9.57
N TYR A 224 -5.22 -14.55 10.82
CA TYR A 224 -6.16 -13.54 11.35
C TYR A 224 -5.50 -12.50 12.27
N THR A 225 -4.18 -12.44 12.29
CA THR A 225 -3.40 -11.61 13.24
C THR A 225 -2.45 -10.63 12.57
N GLY A 226 -2.44 -10.55 11.23
CA GLY A 226 -1.58 -9.65 10.48
C GLY A 226 -0.16 -10.15 10.27
N GLY A 227 0.12 -11.42 10.57
CA GLY A 227 1.48 -11.99 10.54
C GLY A 227 2.15 -12.02 9.16
N ALA A 228 1.37 -11.93 8.08
CA ALA A 228 1.87 -11.92 6.70
C ALA A 228 1.64 -10.59 5.98
N ILE A 229 1.43 -9.49 6.72
CA ILE A 229 1.15 -8.16 6.16
C ILE A 229 2.45 -7.33 6.04
N PRO A 230 2.75 -6.79 4.86
CA PRO A 230 3.85 -5.84 4.71
C PRO A 230 3.57 -4.52 5.44
N LEU A 231 4.46 -4.15 6.35
CA LEU A 231 4.41 -2.87 7.08
C LEU A 231 5.35 -1.82 6.49
N THR A 232 6.21 -2.23 5.55
CA THR A 232 7.13 -1.37 4.83
C THR A 232 7.14 -1.75 3.37
N TRP A 233 7.27 -0.75 2.49
CA TRP A 233 7.45 -0.97 1.07
C TRP A 233 8.75 -1.74 0.77
N ARG A 234 9.78 -1.66 1.62
CA ARG A 234 11.05 -2.41 1.47
C ARG A 234 10.92 -3.84 1.99
N SER A 235 9.92 -4.57 1.51
CA SER A 235 9.66 -5.93 1.93
C SER A 235 9.66 -6.91 0.75
N ALA A 236 10.14 -8.12 1.01
CA ALA A 236 10.02 -9.26 0.14
C ALA A 236 9.08 -10.27 0.77
N VAL A 237 8.00 -10.61 0.08
CA VAL A 237 7.17 -11.75 0.47
C VAL A 237 7.74 -12.99 -0.20
N ILE A 238 8.09 -14.02 0.58
CA ILE A 238 8.48 -15.33 0.05
C ILE A 238 7.25 -16.22 0.13
N ASN A 239 6.62 -16.45 -1.02
CA ASN A 239 5.45 -17.31 -1.15
C ASN A 239 5.89 -18.78 -1.27
N THR A 240 5.50 -19.59 -0.28
CA THR A 240 5.84 -21.01 -0.20
C THR A 240 4.78 -21.94 -0.77
N GLU A 241 3.71 -21.43 -1.40
CA GLU A 241 2.60 -22.25 -1.92
C GLU A 241 3.00 -23.25 -3.01
N LYS A 242 4.11 -23.03 -3.72
CA LYS A 242 4.67 -24.00 -4.68
C LYS A 242 5.42 -25.16 -4.02
N LEU A 243 5.81 -25.01 -2.75
CA LEU A 243 6.60 -25.99 -2.01
C LEU A 243 5.67 -27.04 -1.39
N GLU A 244 5.03 -27.82 -2.25
CA GLU A 244 4.01 -28.83 -1.86
C GLU A 244 4.50 -30.28 -2.02
N ALA A 245 5.77 -30.47 -2.37
CA ALA A 245 6.35 -31.80 -2.50
C ALA A 245 6.33 -32.53 -1.15
N MET A 246 5.76 -33.73 -1.14
CA MET A 246 5.70 -34.61 0.03
C MET A 246 6.55 -35.85 -0.22
N SER A 247 7.28 -36.30 0.80
CA SER A 247 7.98 -37.60 0.77
C SER A 247 6.98 -38.75 0.89
N GLU A 248 7.48 -39.98 0.77
CA GLU A 248 6.69 -41.15 1.15
C GLU A 248 6.37 -41.15 2.65
N VAL A 249 5.31 -41.87 3.01
CA VAL A 249 4.90 -42.05 4.41
C VAL A 249 5.88 -43.01 5.08
N GLU A 250 6.64 -42.50 6.03
CA GLU A 250 7.50 -43.31 6.89
C GLU A 250 6.73 -43.74 8.14
N HIS A 251 6.60 -45.05 8.34
CA HIS A 251 6.02 -45.57 9.57
C HIS A 251 7.09 -45.54 10.67
N VAL A 252 6.83 -44.81 11.75
CA VAL A 252 7.79 -44.62 12.84
C VAL A 252 7.23 -45.16 14.15
N ARG A 253 8.09 -45.77 14.96
CA ARG A 253 7.70 -46.20 16.30
C ARG A 253 7.73 -45.01 17.25
N LEU A 254 6.55 -44.50 17.62
CA LEU A 254 6.45 -43.45 18.63
C LEU A 254 6.69 -44.00 20.05
N PRO A 255 7.19 -43.18 21.01
CA PRO A 255 7.36 -43.59 22.39
C PRO A 255 6.06 -44.14 23.00
N GLY A 256 6.12 -45.34 23.57
CA GLY A 256 4.96 -46.00 24.18
C GLY A 256 4.10 -46.85 23.24
N LEU A 257 4.41 -46.92 21.94
CA LEU A 257 3.74 -47.82 20.99
C LEU A 257 4.60 -49.05 20.67
N GLU A 258 3.97 -50.20 20.53
CA GLU A 258 4.66 -51.45 20.14
C GLU A 258 4.82 -51.60 18.63
N GLN A 259 3.89 -51.05 17.85
CA GLN A 259 3.92 -51.10 16.39
C GLN A 259 4.17 -49.69 15.81
N PRO A 260 4.90 -49.58 14.67
CA PRO A 260 5.02 -48.33 13.92
C PRO A 260 3.66 -47.79 13.45
N VAL A 261 3.51 -46.48 13.46
CA VAL A 261 2.33 -45.74 12.97
C VAL A 261 2.72 -44.71 11.92
#